data_AF-G0P0A4-F1
#
_entry.id   AF-G0P0A4-F1
#
_cell.length_a   1.000
_cell.length_b   1.000
_cell.length_c   1.000
_cell.angle_alpha   90.00
_cell.angle_beta   90.00
_cell.angle_gamma   90.00
#
_symmetry.space_group_name_H-M   'P 1'
#
loop_
_entity.id
_entity.type
_entity.pdbx_description
1 polymer ?
#
loop_
_entity_poly.entity_id
_entity_poly.type
_entity_poly.pdbx_seq_one_letter_code
_entity_poly.pdbx_strand_id
1 'polypeptide(L)'
;MCHIDNYRNDDLAILELYEDVQYSNFVRPICTVRNTDFEQLNKFVQVTGFGLSYRNPDEKKNVTEFPVLRHGWLQIFDKSYSKNFFGAHNLVQQTGGDSGGPGYIENGDRNYLIGITSIGSYLDMYFASVGIHANQICQQTGIC
;
A
#
# COMPACT_ATOMS: atom_id res chain seq x y z
N MET A 1 17.90 -20.16 14.58
CA MET A 1 18.02 -18.86 15.24
C MET A 1 16.67 -18.18 15.08
N CYS A 2 15.87 -18.08 16.15
CA CYS A 2 14.54 -17.48 16.06
C CYS A 2 14.71 -15.97 15.89
N HIS A 3 14.19 -15.42 14.80
CA HIS A 3 14.14 -13.99 14.57
C HIS A 3 13.27 -13.38 15.67
N ILE A 4 13.82 -12.46 16.47
CA ILE A 4 13.03 -11.72 17.45
C ILE A 4 12.43 -10.55 16.68
N ASP A 5 11.20 -10.73 16.21
CA ASP A 5 10.45 -9.69 15.50
C ASP A 5 10.12 -8.55 16.45
N ASN A 6 10.55 -7.35 16.10
CA ASN A 6 9.97 -6.14 16.66
C ASN A 6 8.64 -5.86 15.94
N TYR A 7 7.66 -6.75 16.13
CA TYR A 7 6.33 -6.74 15.47
C TYR A 7 5.57 -5.40 15.57
N ARG A 8 6.03 -4.49 16.42
CA ARG A 8 5.45 -3.15 16.58
C ARG A 8 5.70 -2.22 15.40
N ASN A 9 6.63 -2.59 14.52
CA ASN A 9 7.01 -1.78 13.36
C ASN A 9 6.64 -2.44 12.02
N ASP A 10 6.04 -3.63 12.02
CA ASP A 10 5.72 -4.37 10.80
C ASP A 10 4.19 -4.50 10.67
N ASP A 11 3.62 -3.89 9.64
CA ASP A 11 2.20 -4.02 9.30
C ASP A 11 2.07 -4.55 7.85
N LEU A 12 2.54 -5.78 7.66
CA LEU A 12 2.52 -6.49 6.39
C LEU A 12 2.26 -7.98 6.64
N ALA A 13 1.41 -8.58 5.81
CA ALA A 13 1.13 -10.01 5.84
C ALA A 13 1.18 -10.59 4.42
N ILE A 14 1.51 -11.87 4.32
CA ILE A 14 1.47 -12.64 3.09
C ILE A 14 0.34 -13.66 3.24
N LEU A 15 -0.53 -13.70 2.24
CA LEU A 15 -1.65 -14.64 2.20
C LEU A 15 -1.42 -15.63 1.05
N GLU A 16 -1.39 -16.91 1.39
CA GLU A 16 -1.40 -17.99 0.42
C GLU A 16 -2.85 -18.32 0.04
N LEU A 17 -3.15 -18.32 -1.25
CA LEU A 17 -4.46 -18.68 -1.75
C LEU A 17 -4.61 -20.20 -1.77
N TYR A 18 -5.83 -20.68 -1.52
CA TYR A 18 -6.12 -22.12 -1.55
C TYR A 18 -5.88 -22.74 -2.93
N GLU A 19 -6.09 -21.95 -4.00
CA GLU A 19 -5.88 -22.33 -5.39
C GLU A 19 -5.20 -21.20 -6.15
N ASP A 20 -4.46 -21.57 -7.21
CA ASP A 20 -3.80 -20.63 -8.10
C ASP A 20 -4.80 -19.75 -8.84
N VAL A 21 -4.49 -18.46 -8.91
CA VAL A 21 -5.30 -17.47 -9.63
C VAL A 21 -5.15 -17.65 -11.14
N GLN A 22 -6.28 -17.71 -11.85
CA GLN A 22 -6.31 -17.69 -13.31
C GLN A 22 -6.12 -16.26 -13.83
N TYR A 23 -5.02 -16.02 -14.53
CA TYR A 23 -4.73 -14.70 -15.09
C TYR A 23 -5.65 -14.34 -16.26
N SER A 24 -5.98 -13.05 -16.33
CA SER A 24 -6.84 -12.50 -17.38
C SER A 24 -6.45 -11.06 -17.69
N ASN A 25 -7.30 -10.35 -18.44
CA ASN A 25 -7.15 -8.91 -18.63
C ASN A 25 -7.51 -8.11 -17.37
N PHE A 26 -8.23 -8.71 -16.43
CA PHE A 26 -8.68 -8.06 -15.19
C PHE A 26 -7.92 -8.53 -13.94
N VAL A 27 -7.16 -9.63 -14.06
CA VAL A 27 -6.44 -10.25 -12.93
C VAL A 27 -5.01 -10.54 -13.34
N ARG A 28 -4.08 -9.76 -12.79
CA ARG A 28 -2.62 -9.88 -13.03
C ARG A 28 -1.86 -9.49 -11.76
N PRO A 29 -0.71 -10.12 -11.49
CA PRO A 29 0.14 -9.72 -10.38
C PRO A 29 0.79 -8.36 -10.65
N ILE A 30 1.12 -7.64 -9.57
CA ILE A 30 1.96 -6.44 -9.61
C ILE A 30 3.44 -6.83 -9.44
N CYS A 31 4.37 -6.04 -9.97
CA CYS A 31 5.79 -6.27 -9.69
C CYS A 31 6.12 -5.83 -8.26
N THR A 32 7.03 -6.52 -7.58
CA THR A 32 7.56 -6.09 -6.29
C THR A 32 8.89 -5.36 -6.48
N VAL A 33 9.21 -4.41 -5.59
CA VAL A 33 10.53 -3.78 -5.57
C VAL A 33 11.51 -4.58 -4.73
N ARG A 34 12.80 -4.46 -5.05
CA ARG A 34 13.89 -5.17 -4.37
C ARG A 34 14.59 -4.35 -3.29
N ASN A 35 14.29 -3.06 -3.24
CA ASN A 35 14.91 -2.08 -2.37
C ASN A 35 14.00 -0.84 -2.27
N THR A 36 14.47 0.19 -1.58
CA THR A 36 13.73 1.42 -1.31
C THR A 36 14.05 2.55 -2.29
N ASP A 37 14.63 2.25 -3.46
CA ASP A 37 15.08 3.27 -4.43
C ASP A 37 13.92 4.09 -4.98
N PHE A 38 12.71 3.53 -4.98
CA PHE A 38 11.50 4.19 -5.45
C PHE A 38 10.77 5.01 -4.36
N GLU A 39 11.16 4.86 -3.10
CA GLU A 39 10.56 5.58 -1.96
C GLU A 39 11.24 6.94 -1.78
N GLN A 40 11.33 7.76 -2.84
CA GLN A 40 12.05 9.04 -2.78
C GLN A 40 11.15 10.19 -2.33
N LEU A 41 11.70 11.09 -1.51
CA LEU A 41 10.98 12.31 -1.10
C LEU A 41 10.54 13.10 -2.33
N ASN A 42 9.36 13.71 -2.22
CA ASN A 42 8.68 14.48 -3.27
C ASN A 42 8.24 13.68 -4.51
N LYS A 43 8.50 12.36 -4.58
CA LYS A 43 7.89 11.50 -5.60
C LYS A 43 6.44 11.17 -5.24
N PHE A 44 5.67 10.85 -6.25
CA PHE A 44 4.27 10.45 -6.08
C PHE A 44 4.16 8.93 -6.03
N VAL A 45 3.44 8.44 -5.03
CA VAL A 45 2.92 7.07 -4.95
C VAL A 45 1.46 7.09 -5.38
N GLN A 46 1.06 6.10 -6.15
CA GLN A 46 -0.32 5.89 -6.54
C GLN A 46 -0.98 4.90 -5.60
N VAL A 47 -2.27 5.12 -5.33
CA VAL A 47 -3.10 4.21 -4.54
C VAL A 47 -4.40 3.92 -5.24
N THR A 48 -4.88 2.69 -5.11
CA THR A 48 -6.22 2.29 -5.53
C THR A 48 -6.93 1.55 -4.42
N GLY A 49 -8.24 1.74 -4.28
CA GLY A 49 -8.98 1.14 -3.17
C GLY A 49 -10.48 1.33 -3.24
N PHE A 50 -11.19 0.59 -2.40
CA PHE A 50 -12.65 0.57 -2.28
C PHE A 50 -13.14 1.09 -0.92
N GLY A 51 -12.26 1.76 -0.16
CA GLY A 51 -12.58 2.36 1.12
C GLY A 51 -13.69 3.41 1.01
N LEU A 52 -14.17 3.86 2.16
CA LEU A 52 -15.31 4.74 2.35
C LEU A 52 -15.16 6.05 1.57
N SER A 53 -16.11 6.41 0.72
CA SER A 53 -16.11 7.71 0.02
C SER A 53 -16.44 8.92 0.90
N TYR A 54 -16.70 8.72 2.20
CA TYR A 54 -17.13 9.76 3.13
C TYR A 54 -16.30 9.75 4.41
N ARG A 55 -16.21 10.92 5.04
CA ARG A 55 -15.30 11.19 6.13
C ARG A 55 -15.98 11.15 7.49
N ASN A 56 -17.20 11.67 7.58
CA ASN A 56 -17.95 11.73 8.82
C ASN A 56 -19.16 10.81 8.80
N PRO A 57 -19.51 10.16 9.92
CA PRO A 57 -20.75 9.39 10.03
C PRO A 57 -22.00 10.22 9.68
N ASP A 58 -21.96 11.54 9.85
CA ASP A 58 -23.05 12.46 9.51
C ASP A 58 -23.21 12.71 7.99
N GLU A 59 -22.17 12.46 7.20
CA GLU A 59 -22.22 12.49 5.73
C GLU A 59 -22.92 11.23 5.16
N LYS A 60 -23.20 10.22 5.99
CA LYS A 60 -23.93 9.00 5.60
C LYS A 60 -25.35 9.24 5.09
N LYS A 61 -25.94 10.42 5.30
CA LYS A 61 -27.41 10.59 5.25
C LYS A 61 -28.09 10.28 3.92
N ASN A 62 -27.37 10.06 2.81
CA ASN A 62 -27.96 9.62 1.53
C ASN A 62 -27.11 8.61 0.74
N VAL A 63 -26.13 7.95 1.36
CA VAL A 63 -25.14 7.15 0.64
C VAL A 63 -25.56 5.67 0.65
N THR A 64 -26.50 5.32 -0.23
CA THR A 64 -26.58 3.94 -0.78
C THR A 64 -25.53 3.80 -1.88
N GLU A 65 -24.25 4.01 -1.56
CA GLU A 65 -23.17 3.86 -2.54
C GLU A 65 -22.51 2.51 -2.33
N PHE A 66 -22.62 1.68 -3.36
CA PHE A 66 -21.72 0.57 -3.56
C PHE A 66 -20.28 1.08 -3.52
N PRO A 67 -19.32 0.28 -3.00
CA PRO A 67 -17.91 0.68 -3.02
C PRO A 67 -17.47 0.95 -4.47
N VAL A 68 -17.06 2.19 -4.75
CA VAL A 68 -16.51 2.61 -6.04
C VAL A 68 -14.99 2.49 -5.97
N LEU A 69 -14.37 1.95 -7.01
CA LEU A 69 -12.91 1.93 -7.11
C LEU A 69 -12.41 3.36 -7.23
N ARG A 70 -11.57 3.78 -6.29
CA ARG A 70 -10.93 5.08 -6.28
C ARG A 70 -9.46 4.94 -6.63
N HIS A 71 -8.91 6.00 -7.20
CA HIS A 71 -7.51 6.13 -7.56
C HIS A 71 -7.01 7.50 -7.10
N GLY A 72 -5.79 7.55 -6.57
CA GLY A 72 -5.21 8.77 -6.05
C GLY A 72 -3.68 8.78 -6.13
N TRP A 73 -3.12 9.98 -5.96
CA TRP A 73 -1.69 10.22 -5.93
C TRP A 73 -1.33 10.92 -4.62
N LEU A 74 -0.32 10.41 -3.92
CA LEU A 74 0.21 10.99 -2.70
C LEU A 74 1.67 11.32 -2.88
N GLN A 75 2.11 12.46 -2.37
CA GLN A 75 3.51 12.84 -2.40
C GLN A 75 4.23 12.27 -1.17
N ILE A 76 5.34 11.57 -1.37
CA ILE A 76 6.15 11.03 -0.28
C ILE A 76 6.85 12.18 0.46
N PHE A 77 6.61 12.30 1.76
CA PHE A 77 7.18 13.37 2.61
C PHE A 77 8.05 12.85 3.75
N ASP A 78 7.89 11.58 4.15
CA ASP A 78 8.68 10.97 5.21
C ASP A 78 9.21 9.61 4.77
N LYS A 79 10.48 9.35 5.10
CA LYS A 79 11.10 8.04 4.97
C LYS A 79 11.48 7.57 6.36
N SER A 80 10.50 7.06 7.10
CA SER A 80 10.72 6.54 8.44
C SER A 80 11.35 5.15 8.38
N TYR A 81 12.57 5.05 7.83
CA TYR A 81 13.31 3.78 7.72
C TYR A 81 13.50 3.09 9.08
N SER A 82 13.58 3.87 10.17
CA SER A 82 13.66 3.33 11.54
C SER A 82 12.37 2.63 12.01
N LYS A 83 11.28 2.76 11.26
CA LYS A 83 9.96 2.17 11.56
C LYS A 83 9.47 1.21 10.48
N ASN A 84 10.24 0.89 9.45
CA ASN A 84 9.79 0.07 8.32
C ASN A 84 8.60 0.65 7.51
N PHE A 85 8.34 1.96 7.65
CA PHE A 85 7.29 2.69 6.94
C PHE A 85 7.86 3.86 6.11
N PHE A 86 7.11 4.28 5.09
CA PHE A 86 7.23 5.63 4.53
C PHE A 86 5.88 6.35 4.62
N GLY A 87 5.94 7.68 4.72
CA GLY A 87 4.78 8.55 4.76
C GLY A 87 4.58 9.27 3.43
N ALA A 88 3.35 9.26 2.94
CA ALA A 88 2.94 10.09 1.81
C ALA A 88 1.68 10.88 2.16
N HIS A 89 1.55 12.09 1.63
CA HIS A 89 0.41 12.95 1.91
C HIS A 89 -0.30 13.31 0.61
N ASN A 90 -1.61 13.51 0.70
CA ASN A 90 -2.39 14.12 -0.37
C ASN A 90 -2.99 15.43 0.13
N LEU A 91 -3.18 16.39 -0.76
CA LEU A 91 -4.01 17.56 -0.52
C LEU A 91 -5.51 17.23 -0.62
N VAL A 92 -5.85 16.07 -1.18
CA VAL A 92 -7.22 15.56 -1.32
C VAL A 92 -7.42 14.30 -0.46
N GLN A 93 -8.36 14.46 0.47
CA GLN A 93 -8.77 13.64 1.61
C GLN A 93 -8.50 12.12 1.63
N GLN A 94 -8.26 11.64 2.85
CA GLN A 94 -8.24 10.23 3.22
C GLN A 94 -9.61 9.64 3.50
N THR A 95 -9.66 8.32 3.41
CA THR A 95 -10.87 7.51 3.50
C THR A 95 -10.55 6.21 4.22
N GLY A 96 -11.33 5.88 5.25
CA GLY A 96 -11.16 4.61 5.97
C GLY A 96 -11.48 3.41 5.06
N GLY A 97 -10.82 2.28 5.30
CA GLY A 97 -11.11 1.04 4.57
C GLY A 97 -10.19 0.73 3.38
N ASP A 98 -9.17 1.55 3.13
CA ASP A 98 -8.13 1.28 2.13
C ASP A 98 -6.89 0.55 2.71
N SER A 99 -6.89 0.21 4.00
CA SER A 99 -5.81 -0.55 4.66
C SER A 99 -5.59 -1.92 3.99
N GLY A 100 -4.33 -2.31 3.82
CA GLY A 100 -3.91 -3.46 3.02
C GLY A 100 -3.85 -3.19 1.51
N GLY A 101 -4.35 -2.04 1.05
CA GLY A 101 -4.30 -1.63 -0.35
C GLY A 101 -2.89 -1.28 -0.85
N PRO A 102 -2.69 -1.22 -2.17
CA PRO A 102 -1.37 -1.00 -2.76
C PRO A 102 -0.97 0.49 -2.77
N GLY A 103 0.26 0.77 -2.37
CA GLY A 103 1.02 1.95 -2.77
C GLY A 103 2.01 1.55 -3.87
N TYR A 104 1.81 2.03 -5.09
CA TYR A 104 2.62 1.64 -6.24
C TYR A 104 3.09 2.82 -7.08
N ILE A 105 4.07 2.56 -7.93
CA ILE A 105 4.55 3.51 -8.93
C ILE A 105 4.54 2.87 -10.32
N GLU A 106 4.39 3.71 -11.33
CA GLU A 106 4.55 3.33 -12.73
C GLU A 106 6.01 3.53 -13.14
N ASN A 107 6.62 2.50 -13.76
CA ASN A 107 7.95 2.59 -14.34
C ASN A 107 8.00 1.79 -15.65
N GLY A 108 7.99 2.52 -16.77
CA GLY A 108 7.77 1.93 -18.09
C GLY A 108 6.38 1.31 -18.18
N ASP A 109 6.29 0.10 -18.73
CA ASP A 109 5.03 -0.63 -18.92
C ASP A 109 4.61 -1.47 -17.70
N ARG A 110 5.20 -1.22 -16.53
CA ARG A 110 4.99 -2.03 -15.32
C ARG A 110 4.68 -1.16 -14.11
N ASN A 111 3.80 -1.70 -13.27
CA ASN A 111 3.50 -1.16 -11.95
C ASN A 111 4.34 -1.91 -10.91
N TYR A 112 5.01 -1.16 -10.04
CA TYR A 112 5.82 -1.68 -8.96
C TYR A 112 5.21 -1.30 -7.62
N LEU A 113 4.88 -2.33 -6.83
CA LEU A 113 4.41 -2.20 -5.46
C LEU A 113 5.58 -1.77 -4.57
N ILE A 114 5.46 -0.60 -3.96
CA ILE A 114 6.47 -0.03 -3.07
C ILE A 114 6.03 0.00 -1.61
N GLY A 115 4.72 -0.02 -1.34
CA GLY A 115 4.20 -0.02 0.01
C GLY A 115 2.82 -0.64 0.12
N ILE A 116 2.46 -1.04 1.35
CA ILE A 116 1.12 -1.51 1.72
C ILE A 116 0.49 -0.45 2.63
N THR A 117 -0.70 0.05 2.28
CA THR A 117 -1.42 1.03 3.11
C THR A 117 -1.65 0.46 4.50
N SER A 118 -1.17 1.16 5.53
CA SER A 118 -1.30 0.75 6.93
C SER A 118 -2.22 1.72 7.65
N ILE A 119 -1.63 2.68 8.36
CA ILE A 119 -2.31 3.70 9.14
C ILE A 119 -2.30 5.04 8.42
N GLY A 120 -3.35 5.82 8.63
CA GLY A 120 -3.48 7.15 8.08
C GLY A 120 -4.01 8.15 9.11
N SER A 121 -3.75 9.42 8.85
CA SER A 121 -4.36 10.56 9.52
C SER A 121 -4.96 11.49 8.47
N TYR A 122 -5.32 12.71 8.85
CA TYR A 122 -6.11 13.63 8.03
C TYR A 122 -5.63 13.79 6.57
N LEU A 123 -4.33 14.00 6.38
CA LEU A 123 -3.68 14.15 5.05
C LEU A 123 -2.59 13.10 4.82
N ASP A 124 -2.05 12.53 5.89
CA ASP A 124 -0.84 11.71 5.86
C ASP A 124 -1.18 10.23 5.93
N MET A 125 -0.63 9.45 5.02
CA MET A 125 -0.85 8.03 4.82
C MET A 125 0.48 7.34 4.98
N TYR A 126 0.55 6.33 5.84
CA TYR A 126 1.76 5.57 6.08
C TYR A 126 1.63 4.19 5.43
N PHE A 127 2.71 3.79 4.78
CA PHE A 127 2.79 2.53 4.05
C PHE A 127 3.88 1.67 4.65
N ALA A 128 3.56 0.41 4.97
CA ALA A 128 4.59 -0.57 5.28
C ALA A 128 5.44 -0.76 4.03
N SER A 129 6.74 -0.50 4.13
CA SER A 129 7.63 -0.49 2.97
C SER A 129 7.85 -1.90 2.44
N VAL A 130 7.49 -2.13 1.18
CA VAL A 130 7.81 -3.39 0.49
C VAL A 130 9.32 -3.49 0.24
N GLY A 131 9.98 -2.36 -0.04
CA GLY A 131 11.42 -2.33 -0.29
C GLY A 131 12.27 -2.76 0.92
N ILE A 132 11.89 -2.36 2.12
CA ILE A 132 12.56 -2.78 3.37
C ILE A 132 12.36 -4.29 3.63
N HIS A 133 11.19 -4.81 3.30
CA HIS A 133 10.82 -6.21 3.50
C HIS A 133 11.15 -7.12 2.30
N ALA A 134 11.83 -6.61 1.26
CA ALA A 134 12.02 -7.31 0.01
C ALA A 134 12.70 -8.69 0.18
N ASN A 135 13.66 -8.80 1.10
CA ASN A 135 14.34 -10.06 1.40
C ASN A 135 13.40 -11.06 2.07
N GLN A 136 12.60 -10.63 3.04
CA GLN A 136 11.62 -11.47 3.72
C GLN A 136 10.55 -11.95 2.74
N ILE A 137 10.05 -11.04 1.88
CA ILE A 137 9.07 -11.39 0.83
C ILE A 137 9.66 -12.42 -0.13
N CYS A 138 10.87 -12.20 -0.64
CA CYS A 138 11.57 -13.13 -1.52
C CYS A 138 11.80 -14.50 -0.85
N GLN A 139 12.16 -14.54 0.45
CA GLN A 139 12.34 -15.79 1.20
C GLN A 139 11.03 -16.56 1.39
N GLN A 140 9.91 -15.87 1.64
CA GLN A 140 8.62 -16.50 1.93
C GLN A 140 7.85 -16.88 0.67
N THR A 141 8.06 -16.19 -0.45
CA THR A 141 7.24 -16.34 -1.67
C THR A 141 8.03 -16.78 -2.90
N GLY A 142 9.36 -16.66 -2.88
CA GLY A 142 10.20 -16.79 -4.07
C GLY A 142 10.09 -15.62 -5.06
N ILE A 143 9.31 -14.58 -4.75
CA ILE A 143 9.14 -13.39 -5.60
C ILE A 143 10.26 -12.39 -5.27
N CYS A 144 11.21 -12.31 -6.19
CA CYS A 144 12.36 -11.42 -6.17
C CYS A 144 12.41 -10.72 -7.55
#